data_AF-A0A928RC12-F1
#
_entry.id   AF-A0A928RC12-F1
#
_cell.length_a   1.000
_cell.length_b   1.000
_cell.length_c   1.000
_cell.angle_alpha   90.00
_cell.angle_beta   90.00
_cell.angle_gamma   90.00
#
_symmetry.space_group_name_H-M   'P 1'
#
loop_
_entity.id
_entity.type
_entity.pdbx_description
1 polymer ?
#
loop_
_entity_poly.entity_id
_entity_poly.type
_entity_poly.pdbx_seq_one_letter_code
_entity_poly.pdbx_strand_id
1 'polypeptide(L)'
;MKKIMCLLLILVLCLGVLSACGTNSENNSPQEEQQISWEDMERIEIYLPDFEDEWKKDKKEGNWQAFYERYKDKVLVFNDASVSSNRLNSYENYLKIFQDGDGRGGWLRCYFDEEDKTDEIVNLPDKENISVEGILKQPEKTYAKPLYLEIEHTKLIEHSAWENPLYLSIDMEPVFEETKAELLKKYSFVNNIEFSVERIGKEGTVLSSNNMDFITDVEPGTDAKEVLEYAEYAVRLLNENARKVDETIEPSTGDSYGGLYKYNYLSVMVRPEGVVEAQNKYYIFHTVSARVGNTIKLQKAYR
;
A
#
# COMPACT_ATOMS: atom_id res chain seq x y z
N MET A 1 56.55 44.15 9.23
CA MET A 1 57.60 44.20 10.27
C MET A 1 57.20 43.28 11.42
N LYS A 2 58.14 42.42 11.85
CA LYS A 2 58.21 41.69 13.15
C LYS A 2 57.76 42.59 14.31
N LYS A 3 57.28 42.18 15.49
CA LYS A 3 57.03 40.93 16.24
C LYS A 3 56.38 41.38 17.59
N ILE A 4 55.99 40.41 18.43
CA ILE A 4 55.92 40.45 19.92
C ILE A 4 54.51 40.40 20.55
N MET A 5 54.16 39.18 20.95
CA MET A 5 53.34 38.78 22.12
C MET A 5 53.62 39.63 23.37
N CYS A 6 52.57 39.92 24.16
CA CYS A 6 52.69 39.92 25.62
C CYS A 6 51.35 39.57 26.29
N LEU A 7 51.41 38.57 27.16
CA LEU A 7 50.44 38.17 28.19
C LEU A 7 49.86 39.37 28.95
N LEU A 8 48.61 39.25 29.42
CA LEU A 8 48.34 39.28 30.87
C LEU A 8 46.90 38.82 31.18
N LEU A 9 46.82 37.63 31.79
CA LEU A 9 45.69 37.11 32.54
C LEU A 9 45.49 38.00 33.78
N ILE A 10 44.29 38.56 33.98
CA ILE A 10 43.92 39.18 35.25
C ILE A 10 43.13 38.16 36.08
N LEU A 11 43.82 37.69 37.12
CA LEU A 11 43.33 36.95 38.26
C LEU A 11 42.59 37.95 39.18
N VAL A 12 41.30 37.76 39.47
CA VAL A 12 40.66 38.41 40.63
C VAL A 12 40.14 37.33 41.56
N LEU A 13 40.65 37.43 42.79
CA LEU A 13 40.47 36.56 43.94
C LEU A 13 39.05 36.58 44.51
N CYS A 14 38.76 35.43 45.13
CA CYS A 14 37.67 35.09 46.03
C CYS A 14 37.47 36.04 47.22
N LEU A 15 36.19 36.26 47.57
CA LEU A 15 35.61 36.36 48.91
C LEU A 15 34.17 35.83 48.73
N GLY A 16 33.67 34.74 49.32
CA GLY A 16 33.89 34.24 50.66
C GLY A 16 32.64 34.52 51.50
N VAL A 17 31.58 33.73 51.35
CA VAL A 17 30.57 33.54 52.40
C VAL A 17 30.22 32.06 52.48
N LEU A 18 30.75 31.44 53.54
CA LEU A 18 30.29 30.17 54.09
C LEU A 18 28.92 30.38 54.73
N SER A 19 27.97 29.49 54.42
CA SER A 19 26.93 29.11 55.37
C SER A 19 26.76 27.60 55.32
N ALA A 20 27.06 26.96 56.44
CA ALA A 20 26.96 25.54 56.67
C ALA A 20 25.56 25.19 57.21
N CYS A 21 25.02 24.07 56.73
CA CYS A 21 23.98 23.17 57.26
C CYS A 21 23.28 22.57 56.03
N GLY A 22 23.29 21.28 55.71
CA GLY A 22 23.76 20.06 56.34
C GLY A 22 23.14 18.91 55.52
N THR A 23 23.86 17.79 55.46
CA THR A 23 23.41 16.43 55.09
C THR A 23 23.13 16.05 53.62
N ASN A 24 23.88 15.02 53.20
CA ASN A 24 23.69 14.05 52.10
C ASN A 24 23.95 14.52 50.67
N SER A 25 25.25 14.63 50.35
CA SER A 25 25.77 14.43 48.99
C SER A 25 25.71 12.95 48.65
N GLU A 26 24.61 12.51 48.05
CA GLU A 26 24.60 11.27 47.27
C GLU A 26 25.56 11.45 46.08
N ASN A 27 26.59 10.61 46.04
CA ASN A 27 27.43 10.41 44.87
C ASN A 27 26.57 9.82 43.74
N ASN A 28 25.83 10.65 43.01
CA ASN A 28 25.34 10.29 41.69
C ASN A 28 26.49 10.51 40.71
N SER A 29 27.40 9.54 40.67
CA SER A 29 28.20 9.31 39.47
C SER A 29 27.21 9.09 38.32
N PRO A 30 27.33 9.76 37.16
CA PRO A 30 26.50 9.43 36.01
C PRO A 30 26.70 7.94 35.74
N GLN A 31 25.64 7.14 35.89
CA GLN A 31 25.68 5.80 35.32
C GLN A 31 25.85 6.04 33.82
N GLU A 32 27.01 5.63 33.28
CA GLU A 32 27.14 5.43 31.85
C GLU A 32 26.01 4.48 31.47
N GLU A 33 24.96 5.00 30.86
CA GLU A 33 23.97 4.18 30.18
C GLU A 33 24.76 3.30 29.22
N GLN A 34 24.82 2.00 29.51
CA GLN A 34 25.43 1.03 28.61
C GLN A 34 24.65 1.10 27.32
N GLN A 35 25.23 1.77 26.32
CA GLN A 35 24.70 1.85 24.98
C GLN A 35 24.70 0.43 24.43
N ILE A 36 23.50 -0.16 24.32
CA ILE A 36 23.31 -1.48 23.71
C ILE A 36 23.76 -1.36 22.26
N SER A 37 24.65 -2.26 21.82
CA SER A 37 25.05 -2.31 20.42
C SER A 37 23.84 -2.67 19.58
N TRP A 38 23.69 -2.04 18.42
CA TRP A 38 22.57 -2.33 17.53
C TRP A 38 22.48 -3.82 17.18
N GLU A 39 23.62 -4.51 17.06
CA GLU A 39 23.68 -5.95 16.82
C GLU A 39 22.98 -6.79 17.91
N ASP A 40 22.93 -6.27 19.14
CA ASP A 40 22.37 -6.93 20.33
C ASP A 40 20.92 -6.51 20.62
N MET A 41 20.37 -5.56 19.87
CA MET A 41 18.99 -5.09 20.05
C MET A 41 17.98 -6.14 19.57
N GLU A 42 16.83 -6.21 20.26
CA GLU A 42 15.72 -7.08 19.87
C GLU A 42 15.17 -6.65 18.49
N ARG A 43 15.09 -7.60 17.56
CA ARG A 43 14.42 -7.42 16.26
C ARG A 43 12.94 -7.73 16.41
N ILE A 44 12.10 -6.80 16.00
CA ILE A 44 10.65 -7.01 15.95
C ILE A 44 10.13 -6.78 14.54
N GLU A 45 9.31 -7.70 14.06
CA GLU A 45 8.60 -7.55 12.80
C GLU A 45 7.42 -6.59 12.99
N ILE A 46 7.32 -5.62 12.09
CA ILE A 46 6.31 -4.57 12.13
C ILE A 46 5.50 -4.61 10.83
N TYR A 47 4.18 -4.71 10.99
CA TYR A 47 3.25 -4.44 9.91
C TYR A 47 2.97 -2.93 9.83
N LEU A 48 3.38 -2.29 8.74
CA LEU A 48 3.44 -0.83 8.64
C LEU A 48 2.07 -0.13 8.78
N PRO A 49 0.95 -0.64 8.23
CA PRO A 49 -0.36 -0.01 8.43
C PRO A 49 -0.77 0.09 9.90
N ASP A 50 -0.62 -0.99 10.67
CA ASP A 50 -0.96 -1.02 12.10
C ASP A 50 -0.05 -0.08 12.90
N PHE A 51 1.23 -0.06 12.56
CA PHE A 51 2.22 0.80 13.20
C PHE A 51 1.97 2.29 12.92
N GLU A 52 1.59 2.65 11.70
CA GLU A 52 1.22 4.02 11.37
C GLU A 52 -0.09 4.44 12.07
N ASP A 53 -1.06 3.55 12.17
CA ASP A 53 -2.31 3.81 12.91
C ASP A 53 -2.06 4.03 14.40
N GLU A 54 -1.19 3.23 15.02
CA GLU A 54 -0.73 3.43 16.40
C GLU A 54 -0.01 4.77 16.56
N TRP A 55 0.94 5.09 15.66
CA TRP A 55 1.64 6.37 15.66
C TRP A 55 0.67 7.56 15.52
N LYS A 56 -0.27 7.50 14.57
CA LYS A 56 -1.28 8.56 14.34
C LYS A 56 -2.14 8.77 15.58
N LYS A 57 -2.54 7.69 16.24
CA LYS A 57 -3.32 7.73 17.48
C LYS A 57 -2.55 8.43 18.60
N ASP A 58 -1.34 7.96 18.93
CA ASP A 58 -0.53 8.53 20.00
C ASP A 58 -0.13 9.98 19.69
N LYS A 59 0.20 10.27 18.42
CA LYS A 59 0.46 11.62 17.94
C LYS A 59 -0.77 12.54 18.09
N LYS A 60 -1.98 12.05 17.87
CA LYS A 60 -3.22 12.84 18.05
C LYS A 60 -3.49 13.13 19.53
N GLU A 61 -3.19 12.16 20.40
CA GLU A 61 -3.38 12.26 21.85
C GLU A 61 -2.24 13.02 22.57
N GLY A 62 -1.14 13.33 21.86
CA GLY A 62 0.04 13.99 22.45
C GLY A 62 0.98 13.03 23.18
N ASN A 63 0.78 11.72 23.02
CA ASN A 63 1.53 10.63 23.66
C ASN A 63 2.70 10.13 22.79
N TRP A 64 3.22 10.94 21.88
CA TRP A 64 4.24 10.49 20.92
C TRP A 64 5.56 10.09 21.60
N GLN A 65 5.87 10.65 22.78
CA GLN A 65 7.02 10.21 23.57
C GLN A 65 6.80 8.78 24.08
N ALA A 66 5.61 8.44 24.55
CA ALA A 66 5.30 7.10 24.99
C ALA A 66 5.38 6.10 23.81
N PHE A 67 4.99 6.52 22.60
CA PHE A 67 5.24 5.75 21.38
C PHE A 67 6.73 5.49 21.19
N TYR A 68 7.56 6.55 21.20
CA TYR A 68 9.01 6.42 21.03
C TYR A 68 9.65 5.49 22.06
N GLU A 69 9.32 5.66 23.34
CA GLU A 69 9.86 4.83 24.43
C GLU A 69 9.53 3.34 24.29
N ARG A 70 8.44 2.97 23.60
CA ARG A 70 8.11 1.55 23.34
C ARG A 70 9.06 0.89 22.34
N TYR A 71 9.68 1.67 21.46
CA TYR A 71 10.40 1.16 20.28
C TYR A 71 11.87 1.61 20.20
N LYS A 72 12.30 2.58 21.00
CA LYS A 72 13.66 3.17 20.94
C LYS A 72 14.80 2.16 21.08
N ASP A 73 14.57 1.06 21.81
CA ASP A 73 15.58 0.05 22.10
C ASP A 73 15.38 -1.22 21.24
N LYS A 74 14.72 -1.08 20.07
CA LYS A 74 14.41 -2.18 19.16
C LYS A 74 14.85 -1.88 17.73
N VAL A 75 15.17 -2.96 17.01
CA VAL A 75 15.30 -2.94 15.56
C VAL A 75 13.93 -3.25 14.96
N LEU A 76 13.42 -2.33 14.18
CA LEU A 76 12.12 -2.46 13.51
C LEU A 76 12.35 -3.07 12.12
N VAL A 77 11.77 -4.23 11.88
CA VAL A 77 11.87 -4.95 10.60
C VAL A 77 10.55 -4.83 9.85
N PHE A 78 10.61 -4.26 8.65
CA PHE A 78 9.46 -4.08 7.76
C PHE A 78 9.65 -4.97 6.54
N ASN A 79 8.91 -6.07 6.49
CA ASN A 79 8.91 -7.01 5.38
C ASN A 79 7.82 -6.65 4.37
N ASP A 80 8.00 -7.06 3.11
CA ASP A 80 7.01 -6.91 2.04
C ASP A 80 6.50 -5.47 1.88
N ALA A 81 7.37 -4.48 2.11
CA ALA A 81 7.07 -3.10 1.80
C ALA A 81 7.37 -2.82 0.32
N SER A 82 6.83 -1.75 -0.23
CA SER A 82 7.09 -1.31 -1.59
C SER A 82 7.72 0.08 -1.59
N VAL A 83 8.67 0.32 -2.49
CA VAL A 83 9.30 1.63 -2.67
C VAL A 83 8.25 2.63 -3.20
N SER A 84 7.90 3.63 -2.42
CA SER A 84 7.03 4.73 -2.86
C SER A 84 7.78 5.76 -3.69
N SER A 85 9.00 6.09 -3.27
CA SER A 85 9.85 7.07 -3.92
C SER A 85 11.27 6.93 -3.40
N ASN A 86 12.23 6.84 -4.31
CA ASN A 86 13.65 6.87 -3.97
C ASN A 86 14.20 8.31 -3.99
N ARG A 87 14.63 8.83 -2.84
CA ARG A 87 15.17 10.19 -2.67
C ARG A 87 16.62 10.19 -2.18
N LEU A 88 17.31 9.05 -2.20
CA LEU A 88 18.68 8.91 -1.68
C LEU A 88 19.71 9.77 -2.44
N ASN A 89 19.52 9.99 -3.75
CA ASN A 89 20.35 10.90 -4.57
C ASN A 89 19.89 12.36 -4.56
N SER A 90 18.90 12.70 -3.74
CA SER A 90 18.36 14.07 -3.65
C SER A 90 18.80 14.76 -2.37
N TYR A 91 18.56 16.07 -2.29
CA TYR A 91 18.78 16.83 -1.05
C TYR A 91 18.03 16.25 0.17
N GLU A 92 16.93 15.53 -0.05
CA GLU A 92 16.11 14.99 1.04
C GLU A 92 16.67 13.70 1.66
N ASN A 93 17.47 12.93 0.91
CA ASN A 93 18.30 11.81 1.40
C ASN A 93 17.55 10.71 2.20
N TYR A 94 16.40 10.23 1.70
CA TYR A 94 15.66 9.11 2.30
C TYR A 94 15.10 8.15 1.24
N LEU A 95 14.74 6.94 1.65
CA LEU A 95 13.89 6.04 0.89
C LEU A 95 12.48 6.09 1.50
N LYS A 96 11.46 6.39 0.70
CA LYS A 96 10.08 6.32 1.18
C LYS A 96 9.50 4.98 0.80
N ILE A 97 8.94 4.29 1.78
CA ILE A 97 8.29 3.01 1.59
C ILE A 97 6.81 3.10 1.95
N PHE A 98 6.03 2.17 1.43
CA PHE A 98 4.65 1.95 1.82
C PHE A 98 4.36 0.47 1.90
N GLN A 99 3.33 0.08 2.63
CA GLN A 99 2.86 -1.29 2.63
C GLN A 99 1.34 -1.24 2.48
N ASP A 100 0.86 -1.82 1.39
CA ASP A 100 -0.57 -1.84 1.07
C ASP A 100 -1.25 -3.01 1.78
N GLY A 101 -1.81 -2.73 2.96
CA GLY A 101 -2.94 -3.48 3.50
C GLY A 101 -4.25 -2.87 3.03
N ASP A 102 -5.27 -3.68 2.70
CA ASP A 102 -6.71 -3.35 2.54
C ASP A 102 -7.14 -2.00 1.89
N GLY A 103 -6.24 -1.27 1.23
CA GLY A 103 -6.44 0.11 0.76
C GLY A 103 -6.04 1.22 1.75
N ARG A 104 -5.43 0.89 2.90
CA ARG A 104 -4.88 1.83 3.89
C ARG A 104 -3.35 1.76 3.91
N GLY A 105 -2.72 2.27 2.85
CA GLY A 105 -1.26 2.30 2.76
C GLY A 105 -0.63 3.11 3.90
N GLY A 106 0.20 2.44 4.71
CA GLY A 106 1.07 3.11 5.67
C GLY A 106 2.31 3.68 5.00
N TRP A 107 2.86 4.81 5.46
CA TRP A 107 4.08 5.40 4.89
C TRP A 107 5.18 5.55 5.91
N LEU A 108 6.41 5.19 5.53
CA LEU A 108 7.61 5.33 6.34
C LEU A 108 8.74 5.97 5.53
N ARG A 109 9.52 6.84 6.16
CA ARG A 109 10.79 7.32 5.61
C ARG A 109 11.95 6.59 6.28
N CYS A 110 12.85 6.09 5.47
CA CYS A 110 14.01 5.34 5.92
C CYS A 110 15.28 6.11 5.54
N TYR A 111 16.10 6.43 6.54
CA TYR A 111 17.36 7.13 6.36
C TYR A 111 18.52 6.13 6.51
N PHE A 112 19.36 6.08 5.48
CA PHE A 112 20.52 5.19 5.40
C PHE A 112 21.79 5.96 5.80
N ASP A 113 22.68 5.28 6.52
CA ASP A 113 24.04 5.76 6.74
C ASP A 113 24.83 5.71 5.43
N GLU A 114 25.92 6.47 5.32
CA GLU A 114 26.69 6.53 4.08
C GLU A 114 27.30 5.17 3.70
N GLU A 115 27.69 4.35 4.68
CA GLU A 115 28.16 2.98 4.42
C GLU A 115 27.09 2.03 3.87
N ASP A 116 25.81 2.27 4.18
CA ASP A 116 24.69 1.42 3.77
C ASP A 116 24.04 1.89 2.45
N LYS A 117 24.49 3.01 1.87
CA LYS A 117 24.04 3.53 0.56
C LYS A 117 24.78 2.88 -0.60
N THR A 118 24.49 1.61 -0.83
CA THR A 118 25.01 0.87 -1.99
C THR A 118 24.45 1.41 -3.32
N ASP A 119 25.14 1.13 -4.44
CA ASP A 119 24.63 1.46 -5.77
C ASP A 119 23.27 0.79 -6.04
N GLU A 120 23.04 -0.39 -5.47
CA GLU A 120 21.78 -1.12 -5.54
C GLU A 120 20.63 -0.30 -4.93
N ILE A 121 20.77 0.11 -3.67
CA ILE A 121 19.69 0.82 -2.99
C ILE A 121 19.43 2.22 -3.56
N VAL A 122 20.50 2.89 -3.97
CA VAL A 122 20.44 4.23 -4.56
C VAL A 122 19.70 4.23 -5.91
N ASN A 123 19.71 3.09 -6.61
CA ASN A 123 19.03 2.92 -7.90
C ASN A 123 17.77 2.04 -7.84
N LEU A 124 17.26 1.71 -6.63
CA LEU A 124 16.02 0.94 -6.50
C LEU A 124 14.86 1.67 -7.22
N PRO A 125 14.23 1.06 -8.23
CA PRO A 125 13.05 1.60 -8.90
C PRO A 125 11.87 1.77 -7.95
N ASP A 126 11.02 2.75 -8.27
CA ASP A 126 9.72 2.89 -7.62
C ASP A 126 8.90 1.60 -7.79
N LYS A 127 8.10 1.31 -6.77
CA LYS A 127 7.27 0.14 -6.55
C LYS A 127 7.98 -1.12 -6.09
N GLU A 128 9.29 -1.27 -6.25
CA GLU A 128 9.99 -2.51 -5.91
C GLU A 128 9.68 -3.00 -4.48
N ASN A 129 9.48 -4.32 -4.34
CA ASN A 129 9.25 -4.91 -3.03
C ASN A 129 10.58 -4.98 -2.27
N ILE A 130 10.57 -4.57 -1.02
CA ILE A 130 11.75 -4.54 -0.17
C ILE A 130 11.42 -5.01 1.23
N SER A 131 12.43 -5.56 1.88
CA SER A 131 12.47 -5.74 3.32
C SER A 131 13.59 -4.88 3.88
N VAL A 132 13.29 -4.06 4.88
CA VAL A 132 14.26 -3.14 5.51
C VAL A 132 14.22 -3.26 7.02
N GLU A 133 15.35 -3.02 7.67
CA GLU A 133 15.43 -2.83 9.12
C GLU A 133 16.03 -1.48 9.49
N GLY A 134 15.66 -0.93 10.64
CA GLY A 134 16.28 0.26 11.19
C GLY A 134 15.75 0.58 12.58
N ILE A 135 16.18 1.71 13.15
CA ILE A 135 15.79 2.14 14.49
C ILE A 135 14.84 3.32 14.38
N LEU A 136 13.82 3.38 15.24
CA LEU A 136 12.89 4.51 15.26
C LEU A 136 13.66 5.81 15.53
N LYS A 137 13.56 6.75 14.60
CA LYS A 137 14.27 8.03 14.70
C LYS A 137 13.68 8.89 15.81
N GLN A 138 14.54 9.41 16.68
CA GLN A 138 14.11 10.31 17.73
C GLN A 138 13.63 11.65 17.12
N PRO A 139 12.42 12.13 17.46
CA PRO A 139 11.97 13.44 17.01
C PRO A 139 12.90 14.55 17.51
N GLU A 140 13.33 15.44 16.62
CA GLU A 140 14.14 16.59 17.02
C GLU A 140 13.38 17.47 18.04
N LYS A 141 14.08 17.85 19.13
CA LYS A 141 13.53 18.62 20.26
C LYS A 141 12.88 19.96 19.87
N THR A 142 13.17 20.46 18.67
CA THR A 142 12.67 21.73 18.11
C THR A 142 11.20 21.66 17.69
N TYR A 143 10.65 20.47 17.43
CA TYR A 143 9.26 20.32 17.04
C TYR A 143 8.40 19.85 18.23
N ALA A 144 7.31 20.58 18.50
CA ALA A 144 6.33 20.16 19.50
C ALA A 144 5.64 18.82 19.16
N LYS A 145 5.74 18.37 17.90
CA LYS A 145 5.10 17.17 17.37
C LYS A 145 5.84 16.64 16.13
N PRO A 146 6.25 15.36 16.07
CA PRO A 146 6.88 14.79 14.88
C PRO A 146 5.93 14.84 13.68
N LEU A 147 6.43 15.28 12.52
CA LEU A 147 5.63 15.42 11.30
C LEU A 147 5.43 14.07 10.60
N TYR A 148 6.46 13.24 10.57
CA TYR A 148 6.50 11.97 9.86
C TYR A 148 6.89 10.83 10.81
N LEU A 149 6.55 9.61 10.42
CA LEU A 149 7.12 8.39 10.98
C LEU A 149 8.41 8.09 10.19
N GLU A 150 9.51 7.96 10.92
CA GLU A 150 10.86 7.88 10.33
C GLU A 150 11.69 6.83 11.08
N ILE A 151 12.46 6.03 10.34
CA ILE A 151 13.55 5.20 10.89
C ILE A 151 14.89 5.72 10.38
N GLU A 152 15.92 5.59 11.21
CA GLU A 152 17.30 5.90 10.87
C GLU A 152 18.17 4.66 11.04
N HIS A 153 19.44 4.77 10.61
CA HIS A 153 20.34 3.63 10.57
C HIS A 153 19.66 2.47 9.82
N THR A 154 19.22 2.73 8.58
CA THR A 154 18.45 1.73 7.83
C THR A 154 19.39 0.79 7.08
N LYS A 155 19.04 -0.51 7.03
CA LYS A 155 19.66 -1.52 6.18
C LYS A 155 18.63 -2.17 5.27
N LEU A 156 19.02 -2.40 4.02
CA LEU A 156 18.26 -3.23 3.09
C LEU A 156 18.56 -4.70 3.41
N ILE A 157 17.51 -5.49 3.64
CA ILE A 157 17.62 -6.93 3.89
C ILE A 157 17.58 -7.67 2.56
N GLU A 158 16.55 -7.38 1.77
CA GLU A 158 16.33 -7.96 0.45
C GLU A 158 15.41 -7.05 -0.37
N HIS A 159 15.44 -7.25 -1.69
CA HIS A 159 14.50 -6.65 -2.61
C HIS A 159 14.10 -7.64 -3.70
N SER A 160 12.91 -7.45 -4.26
CA SER A 160 12.41 -8.22 -5.39
C SER A 160 11.51 -7.35 -6.26
N ALA A 161 11.42 -7.70 -7.54
CA ALA A 161 10.49 -7.03 -8.43
C ALA A 161 9.10 -6.98 -7.80
N TRP A 162 8.46 -5.80 -7.88
CA TRP A 162 7.14 -5.62 -7.32
C TRP A 162 6.13 -6.55 -7.99
N GLU A 163 5.63 -7.50 -7.21
CA GLU A 163 4.47 -8.30 -7.58
C GLU A 163 3.25 -7.67 -6.92
N ASN A 164 2.42 -6.98 -7.70
CA ASN A 164 1.15 -6.50 -7.17
C ASN A 164 0.22 -7.69 -6.94
N PRO A 165 -0.18 -8.02 -5.70
CA PRO A 165 -1.17 -9.05 -5.46
C PRO A 165 -2.55 -8.68 -6.03
N LEU A 166 -2.77 -7.41 -6.40
CA LEU A 166 -3.98 -6.94 -7.07
C LEU A 166 -3.95 -7.13 -8.59
N TYR A 167 -2.81 -7.46 -9.21
CA TYR A 167 -2.75 -7.76 -10.64
C TYR A 167 -2.92 -9.25 -10.86
N LEU A 168 -4.08 -9.63 -11.39
CA LEU A 168 -4.18 -10.92 -12.04
C LEU A 168 -3.32 -10.89 -13.30
N SER A 169 -2.18 -11.58 -13.25
CA SER A 169 -1.31 -11.84 -14.40
C SER A 169 -1.90 -12.99 -15.26
N ILE A 170 -3.21 -12.95 -15.50
CA ILE A 170 -3.89 -13.88 -16.38
C ILE A 170 -4.02 -13.23 -17.75
N ASP A 171 -3.65 -13.96 -18.79
CA ASP A 171 -4.05 -13.61 -20.14
C ASP A 171 -5.57 -13.79 -20.28
N MET A 172 -6.29 -12.67 -20.23
CA MET A 172 -7.76 -12.67 -20.24
C MET A 172 -8.34 -12.91 -21.64
N GLU A 173 -7.56 -12.76 -22.72
CA GLU A 173 -8.03 -12.95 -24.09
C GLU A 173 -8.63 -14.36 -24.34
N PRO A 174 -7.93 -15.47 -24.02
CA PRO A 174 -8.53 -16.81 -24.15
C PRO A 174 -9.74 -17.03 -23.24
N VAL A 175 -9.73 -16.44 -22.04
CA VAL A 175 -10.86 -16.51 -21.10
C VAL A 175 -12.11 -15.86 -21.72
N PHE A 176 -11.96 -14.68 -22.31
CA PHE A 176 -13.04 -13.94 -22.96
C PHE A 176 -13.60 -14.69 -24.17
N GLU A 177 -12.74 -15.23 -25.03
CA GLU A 177 -13.18 -15.99 -26.22
C GLU A 177 -13.94 -17.25 -25.84
N GLU A 178 -13.48 -18.00 -24.83
CA GLU A 178 -14.18 -19.19 -24.34
C GLU A 178 -15.54 -18.82 -23.73
N THR A 179 -15.59 -17.80 -22.86
CA THR A 179 -16.84 -17.32 -22.26
C THR A 179 -17.83 -16.85 -23.32
N LYS A 180 -17.38 -16.07 -24.31
CA LYS A 180 -18.21 -15.61 -25.42
C LYS A 180 -18.79 -16.75 -26.24
N ALA A 181 -17.97 -17.74 -26.60
CA ALA A 181 -18.41 -18.89 -27.39
C ALA A 181 -19.49 -19.71 -26.67
N GLU A 182 -19.32 -19.94 -25.36
CA GLU A 182 -20.29 -20.66 -24.55
C GLU A 182 -21.62 -19.89 -24.37
N LEU A 183 -21.56 -18.58 -24.18
CA LEU A 183 -22.75 -17.73 -24.05
C LEU A 183 -23.56 -17.69 -25.35
N LEU A 184 -22.92 -17.48 -26.50
CA LEU A 184 -23.59 -17.47 -27.81
C LEU A 184 -24.20 -18.83 -28.16
N LYS A 185 -23.61 -19.93 -27.67
CA LYS A 185 -24.18 -21.27 -27.84
C LYS A 185 -25.43 -21.49 -26.98
N LYS A 186 -25.49 -20.89 -25.78
CA LYS A 186 -26.56 -21.13 -24.80
C LYS A 186 -27.75 -20.18 -24.95
N TYR A 187 -27.52 -18.92 -25.34
CA TYR A 187 -28.54 -17.87 -25.37
C TYR A 187 -28.70 -17.33 -26.79
N SER A 188 -29.75 -17.76 -27.49
CA SER A 188 -30.00 -17.37 -28.88
C SER A 188 -30.43 -15.91 -29.06
N PHE A 189 -30.90 -15.25 -27.99
CA PHE A 189 -31.31 -13.84 -28.02
C PHE A 189 -30.13 -12.87 -27.91
N VAL A 190 -28.88 -13.37 -27.81
CA VAL A 190 -27.69 -12.54 -27.68
C VAL A 190 -27.10 -12.29 -29.06
N ASN A 191 -27.06 -11.03 -29.47
CA ASN A 191 -26.62 -10.63 -30.81
C ASN A 191 -25.13 -10.25 -30.83
N ASN A 192 -24.64 -9.67 -29.73
CA ASN A 192 -23.25 -9.24 -29.62
C ASN A 192 -22.74 -9.38 -28.18
N ILE A 193 -21.46 -9.72 -28.07
CA ILE A 193 -20.71 -9.79 -26.81
C ILE A 193 -19.33 -9.19 -27.03
N GLU A 194 -19.00 -8.21 -26.20
CA GLU A 194 -17.71 -7.58 -26.11
C GLU A 194 -17.20 -7.70 -24.66
N PHE A 195 -16.01 -8.27 -24.53
CA PHE A 195 -15.22 -8.16 -23.32
C PHE A 195 -14.00 -7.30 -23.62
N SER A 196 -13.65 -6.44 -22.69
CA SER A 196 -12.40 -5.70 -22.76
C SER A 196 -11.80 -5.51 -21.37
N VAL A 197 -10.49 -5.30 -21.34
CA VAL A 197 -9.78 -4.83 -20.16
C VAL A 197 -9.42 -3.38 -20.43
N GLU A 198 -9.89 -2.46 -19.60
CA GLU A 198 -9.39 -1.09 -19.64
C GLU A 198 -7.90 -1.16 -19.33
N ARG A 199 -7.06 -0.63 -20.22
CA ARG A 199 -5.61 -0.55 -20.02
C ARG A 199 -5.28 0.87 -19.57
N ILE A 200 -5.24 1.13 -18.27
CA ILE A 200 -4.78 2.44 -17.75
C ILE A 200 -3.24 2.42 -17.72
N GLY A 201 -2.62 3.10 -18.69
CA GLY A 201 -1.18 3.35 -18.75
C GLY A 201 -0.69 3.65 -20.17
N LYS A 202 0.51 4.21 -20.31
CA LYS A 202 1.17 4.38 -21.62
C LYS A 202 1.66 3.02 -22.11
N GLU A 203 1.70 2.83 -23.43
CA GLU A 203 2.33 1.65 -24.06
C GLU A 203 3.70 1.36 -23.44
N GLY A 204 3.91 0.12 -22.99
CA GLY A 204 5.18 -0.32 -22.39
C GLY A 204 5.32 -0.11 -20.87
N THR A 205 4.33 0.47 -20.19
CA THR A 205 4.25 0.46 -18.72
C THR A 205 3.18 -0.53 -18.28
N VAL A 206 3.55 -1.50 -17.42
CA VAL A 206 2.63 -2.48 -16.82
C VAL A 206 1.44 -1.74 -16.23
N LEU A 207 0.28 -2.07 -16.78
CA LEU A 207 -0.95 -1.29 -16.71
C LEU A 207 -1.58 -1.36 -15.33
N SER A 208 -2.18 -0.24 -14.93
CA SER A 208 -2.89 -0.08 -13.67
C SER A 208 -4.40 -0.02 -13.87
N SER A 209 -5.05 -1.11 -14.26
CA SER A 209 -6.51 -1.18 -14.07
C SER A 209 -7.03 -2.59 -14.00
N ASN A 210 -7.62 -2.84 -12.85
CA ASN A 210 -8.41 -4.00 -12.50
C ASN A 210 -9.84 -3.86 -13.03
N ASN A 211 -10.03 -3.22 -14.20
CA ASN A 211 -11.34 -2.88 -14.74
C ASN A 211 -11.56 -3.66 -16.04
N MET A 212 -12.56 -4.52 -16.02
CA MET A 212 -13.06 -5.23 -17.17
C MET A 212 -14.44 -4.68 -17.54
N ASP A 213 -14.73 -4.64 -18.82
CA ASP A 213 -16.07 -4.35 -19.31
C ASP A 213 -16.65 -5.61 -19.98
N PHE A 214 -17.90 -5.90 -19.65
CA PHE A 214 -18.75 -6.87 -20.33
C PHE A 214 -19.95 -6.13 -20.90
N ILE A 215 -19.91 -5.90 -22.22
CA ILE A 215 -20.95 -5.23 -22.98
C ILE A 215 -21.62 -6.25 -23.88
N THR A 216 -22.95 -6.29 -23.84
CA THR A 216 -23.71 -7.24 -24.65
C THR A 216 -25.03 -6.65 -25.10
N ASP A 217 -25.33 -6.92 -26.38
CA ASP A 217 -26.56 -6.52 -27.03
C ASP A 217 -27.47 -7.74 -27.14
N VAL A 218 -28.71 -7.60 -26.66
CA VAL A 218 -29.75 -8.64 -26.73
C VAL A 218 -30.89 -8.20 -27.65
N GLU A 219 -31.64 -9.17 -28.18
CA GLU A 219 -32.80 -8.91 -29.03
C GLU A 219 -33.79 -7.93 -28.35
N PRO A 220 -34.32 -6.94 -29.09
CA PRO A 220 -35.32 -6.04 -28.53
C PRO A 220 -36.57 -6.80 -28.06
N GLY A 221 -36.94 -6.63 -26.79
CA GLY A 221 -38.13 -7.24 -26.20
C GLY A 221 -37.89 -8.56 -25.48
N THR A 222 -36.64 -9.03 -25.35
CA THR A 222 -36.29 -10.15 -24.46
C THR A 222 -36.81 -9.89 -23.04
N ASP A 223 -37.30 -10.94 -22.39
CA ASP A 223 -37.82 -10.87 -21.03
C ASP A 223 -36.71 -10.42 -20.06
N ALA A 224 -37.03 -9.46 -19.19
CA ALA A 224 -36.03 -8.87 -18.32
C ALA A 224 -35.45 -9.87 -17.31
N LYS A 225 -36.21 -10.89 -16.89
CA LYS A 225 -35.70 -11.92 -15.98
C LYS A 225 -34.74 -12.86 -16.70
N GLU A 226 -35.04 -13.23 -17.94
CA GLU A 226 -34.11 -14.00 -18.77
C GLU A 226 -32.78 -13.25 -19.00
N VAL A 227 -32.86 -11.92 -19.20
CA VAL A 227 -31.66 -11.07 -19.30
C VAL A 227 -30.86 -11.03 -17.98
N LEU A 228 -31.54 -10.98 -16.84
CA LEU A 228 -30.89 -11.03 -15.53
C LEU A 228 -30.18 -12.38 -15.31
N GLU A 229 -30.87 -13.48 -15.57
CA GLU A 229 -30.31 -14.83 -15.46
C GLU A 229 -29.09 -15.03 -16.40
N TYR A 230 -29.18 -14.49 -17.62
CA TYR A 230 -28.05 -14.47 -18.55
C TYR A 230 -26.84 -13.72 -17.99
N ALA A 231 -27.04 -12.51 -17.47
CA ALA A 231 -25.94 -11.72 -16.93
C ALA A 231 -25.29 -12.37 -15.70
N GLU A 232 -26.09 -12.92 -14.78
CA GLU A 232 -25.58 -13.66 -13.63
C GLU A 232 -24.78 -14.89 -14.05
N TYR A 233 -25.27 -15.63 -15.06
CA TYR A 233 -24.56 -16.77 -15.61
C TYR A 233 -23.26 -16.36 -16.30
N ALA A 234 -23.26 -15.28 -17.09
CA ALA A 234 -22.08 -14.79 -17.81
C ALA A 234 -20.93 -14.41 -16.87
N VAL A 235 -21.24 -13.70 -15.78
CA VAL A 235 -20.25 -13.34 -14.76
C VAL A 235 -19.68 -14.58 -14.07
N ARG A 236 -20.52 -15.53 -13.69
CA ARG A 236 -20.03 -16.80 -13.09
C ARG A 236 -19.16 -17.58 -14.07
N LEU A 237 -19.58 -17.67 -15.32
CA LEU A 237 -18.85 -18.39 -16.34
C LEU A 237 -17.48 -17.75 -16.64
N LEU A 238 -17.40 -16.41 -16.63
CA LEU A 238 -16.12 -15.71 -16.77
C LEU A 238 -15.16 -16.08 -15.63
N ASN A 239 -15.64 -16.14 -14.39
CA ASN A 239 -14.84 -16.62 -13.27
C ASN A 239 -14.38 -18.08 -13.47
N GLU A 240 -15.29 -18.98 -13.84
CA GLU A 240 -14.95 -20.39 -14.04
C GLU A 240 -13.97 -20.61 -15.20
N ASN A 241 -14.05 -19.82 -16.27
CA ASN A 241 -13.07 -19.90 -17.36
C ASN A 241 -11.72 -19.30 -16.95
N ALA A 242 -11.70 -18.22 -16.17
CA ALA A 242 -10.46 -17.70 -15.60
C ALA A 242 -9.76 -18.75 -14.71
N ARG A 243 -10.54 -19.53 -13.94
CA ARG A 243 -10.03 -20.63 -13.11
C ARG A 243 -9.36 -21.76 -13.89
N LYS A 244 -9.76 -21.98 -15.15
CA LYS A 244 -9.10 -22.97 -16.01
C LYS A 244 -7.68 -22.53 -16.38
N VAL A 245 -7.41 -21.22 -16.36
CA VAL A 245 -6.10 -20.63 -16.66
C VAL A 245 -5.28 -20.45 -15.38
N ASP A 246 -5.93 -20.09 -14.26
CA ASP A 246 -5.29 -19.94 -12.95
C ASP A 246 -6.14 -20.59 -11.86
N GLU A 247 -5.67 -21.74 -11.37
CA GLU A 247 -6.36 -22.54 -10.37
C GLU A 247 -6.43 -21.86 -8.99
N THR A 248 -5.67 -20.79 -8.74
CA THR A 248 -5.72 -20.03 -7.49
C THR A 248 -6.98 -19.18 -7.35
N ILE A 249 -7.71 -18.93 -8.44
CA ILE A 249 -8.99 -18.23 -8.41
C ILE A 249 -10.05 -19.10 -7.70
N GLU A 250 -10.70 -18.50 -6.70
CA GLU A 250 -11.80 -19.15 -5.96
C GLU A 250 -13.02 -19.40 -6.88
N PRO A 251 -13.69 -20.56 -6.78
CA PRO A 251 -14.90 -20.86 -7.54
C PRO A 251 -16.06 -19.93 -7.18
N SER A 252 -17.00 -19.76 -8.11
CA SER A 252 -18.29 -19.15 -7.80
C SER A 252 -19.08 -20.00 -6.78
N THR A 253 -19.84 -19.36 -5.90
CA THR A 253 -20.77 -20.01 -4.95
C THR A 253 -22.18 -19.42 -5.07
N GLY A 254 -23.18 -19.95 -4.37
CA GLY A 254 -24.53 -19.36 -4.36
C GLY A 254 -24.51 -17.85 -4.07
N ASP A 255 -23.66 -17.43 -3.13
CA ASP A 255 -23.61 -16.06 -2.61
C ASP A 255 -22.41 -15.24 -3.13
N SER A 256 -21.58 -15.81 -4.01
CA SER A 256 -20.40 -15.14 -4.58
C SER A 256 -20.22 -15.46 -6.06
N TYR A 257 -19.84 -14.45 -6.85
CA TYR A 257 -19.45 -14.65 -8.24
C TYR A 257 -18.03 -15.22 -8.41
N GLY A 258 -17.27 -15.41 -7.33
CA GLY A 258 -15.96 -16.07 -7.32
C GLY A 258 -14.77 -15.12 -7.13
N GLY A 259 -13.57 -15.69 -7.15
CA GLY A 259 -12.31 -15.03 -6.77
C GLY A 259 -11.81 -13.98 -7.75
N LEU A 260 -12.22 -14.04 -9.03
CA LEU A 260 -11.79 -13.09 -10.06
C LEU A 260 -12.12 -11.64 -9.68
N TYR A 261 -13.24 -11.44 -8.98
CA TYR A 261 -13.77 -10.13 -8.59
C TYR A 261 -13.34 -9.66 -7.20
N LYS A 262 -12.44 -10.40 -6.55
CA LYS A 262 -11.84 -10.00 -5.26
C LYS A 262 -10.99 -8.75 -5.42
N TYR A 263 -10.24 -8.69 -6.53
CA TYR A 263 -9.32 -7.60 -6.84
C TYR A 263 -9.68 -6.84 -8.11
N ASN A 264 -10.62 -7.37 -8.92
CA ASN A 264 -11.13 -6.72 -10.13
C ASN A 264 -12.57 -6.22 -10.03
N TYR A 265 -12.83 -5.23 -10.86
CA TYR A 265 -14.12 -4.65 -11.18
C TYR A 265 -14.53 -5.15 -12.56
N LEU A 266 -15.76 -5.66 -12.66
CA LEU A 266 -16.39 -5.95 -13.94
C LEU A 266 -17.61 -5.04 -14.11
N SER A 267 -17.56 -4.13 -15.09
CA SER A 267 -18.73 -3.38 -15.52
C SER A 267 -19.60 -4.27 -16.40
N VAL A 268 -20.81 -4.56 -15.96
CA VAL A 268 -21.80 -5.37 -16.67
C VAL A 268 -22.83 -4.44 -17.30
N MET A 269 -22.86 -4.44 -18.64
CA MET A 269 -23.72 -3.58 -19.45
C MET A 269 -24.52 -4.45 -20.43
N VAL A 270 -25.78 -4.71 -20.11
CA VAL A 270 -26.68 -5.48 -20.96
C VAL A 270 -27.79 -4.58 -21.47
N ARG A 271 -27.91 -4.46 -22.79
CA ARG A 271 -28.83 -3.51 -23.43
C ARG A 271 -29.56 -4.13 -24.62
N PRO A 272 -30.78 -3.64 -24.94
CA PRO A 272 -31.40 -3.99 -26.21
C PRO A 272 -30.54 -3.53 -27.38
N GLU A 273 -30.50 -4.32 -28.46
CA GLU A 273 -29.80 -3.97 -29.69
C GLU A 273 -30.24 -2.60 -30.22
N GLY A 274 -29.27 -1.81 -30.68
CA GLY A 274 -29.49 -0.45 -31.20
C GLY A 274 -29.54 0.64 -30.13
N VAL A 275 -29.41 0.32 -28.83
CA VAL A 275 -29.34 1.30 -27.74
C VAL A 275 -27.89 1.53 -27.32
N VAL A 276 -27.27 2.66 -27.70
CA VAL A 276 -25.80 2.83 -27.51
C VAL A 276 -25.41 3.82 -26.38
N GLU A 277 -26.29 4.75 -25.98
CA GLU A 277 -25.89 5.89 -25.11
C GLU A 277 -26.86 6.23 -23.97
N ALA A 278 -27.90 5.42 -23.78
CA ALA A 278 -28.90 5.66 -22.74
C ALA A 278 -28.83 4.59 -21.66
N GLN A 279 -27.91 4.75 -20.69
CA GLN A 279 -27.69 3.78 -19.60
C GLN A 279 -28.98 3.46 -18.83
N ASN A 280 -29.91 4.42 -18.70
CA ASN A 280 -31.20 4.22 -18.07
C ASN A 280 -32.18 3.36 -18.89
N LYS A 281 -31.85 3.05 -20.14
CA LYS A 281 -32.55 2.12 -21.04
C LYS A 281 -31.86 0.76 -21.15
N TYR A 282 -30.78 0.53 -20.41
CA TYR A 282 -30.15 -0.78 -20.36
C TYR A 282 -30.97 -1.66 -19.43
N TYR A 283 -31.02 -2.96 -19.71
CA TYR A 283 -31.56 -3.92 -18.76
C TYR A 283 -30.70 -3.92 -17.50
N ILE A 284 -29.38 -3.91 -17.69
CA ILE A 284 -28.38 -3.98 -16.61
C ILE A 284 -27.28 -2.96 -16.89
N PHE A 285 -26.96 -2.19 -15.88
CA PHE A 285 -25.78 -1.34 -15.82
C PHE A 285 -25.29 -1.41 -14.37
N HIS A 286 -24.31 -2.26 -14.11
CA HIS A 286 -23.87 -2.62 -12.76
C HIS A 286 -22.37 -2.91 -12.73
N THR A 287 -21.73 -2.78 -11.56
CA THR A 287 -20.33 -3.16 -11.37
C THR A 287 -20.25 -4.29 -10.38
N VAL A 288 -19.58 -5.38 -10.75
CA VAL A 288 -19.28 -6.51 -9.87
C VAL A 288 -17.87 -6.37 -9.31
N SER A 289 -17.75 -6.29 -7.98
CA SER A 289 -16.48 -6.37 -7.25
C SER A 289 -16.74 -6.66 -5.77
N ALA A 290 -15.74 -7.18 -5.06
CA ALA A 290 -15.81 -7.30 -3.60
C ALA A 290 -16.00 -5.96 -2.87
N ARG A 291 -15.68 -4.83 -3.51
CA ARG A 291 -15.70 -3.48 -2.91
C ARG A 291 -17.00 -2.73 -3.10
N VAL A 292 -17.73 -2.97 -4.20
CA VAL A 292 -18.90 -2.16 -4.61
C VAL A 292 -20.20 -2.97 -4.56
N GLY A 293 -20.12 -4.29 -4.73
CA GLY A 293 -21.28 -5.17 -4.70
C GLY A 293 -21.09 -6.38 -5.60
N ASN A 294 -21.72 -7.49 -5.20
CA ASN A 294 -21.63 -8.79 -5.84
C ASN A 294 -23.00 -9.32 -6.27
N THR A 295 -23.98 -8.46 -6.50
CA THR A 295 -25.32 -8.88 -6.94
C THR A 295 -25.80 -7.99 -8.07
N ILE A 296 -25.82 -8.55 -9.27
CA ILE A 296 -26.35 -7.89 -10.47
C ILE A 296 -27.85 -7.68 -10.30
N LYS A 297 -28.34 -6.51 -10.73
CA LYS A 297 -29.76 -6.15 -10.62
C LYS A 297 -30.22 -5.47 -11.90
N LEU A 298 -31.48 -5.71 -12.24
CA LEU A 298 -32.16 -4.96 -13.29
C LEU A 298 -32.20 -3.47 -12.95
N GLN A 299 -32.12 -2.65 -13.99
CA GLN A 299 -32.39 -1.23 -13.92
C GLN A 299 -33.88 -1.00 -13.60
N LYS A 300 -34.20 0.16 -12.99
CA LYS A 300 -35.54 0.46 -12.48
C LYS A 300 -36.63 0.34 -13.54
N ALA A 301 -36.32 0.62 -14.81
CA ALA A 301 -37.27 0.53 -15.92
C ALA A 301 -37.72 -0.91 -16.23
N TYR A 302 -37.01 -1.91 -15.72
CA TYR A 302 -37.21 -3.33 -16.03
C TYR A 302 -37.50 -4.18 -14.77
N ARG A 303 -37.74 -3.54 -13.62
CA ARG A 303 -38.11 -4.21 -12.35
C ARG A 303 -39.61 -4.37 -12.20
#